data_AF-A0A7J4BCJ1-F1
#
_entry.id   AF-A0A7J4BCJ1-F1
#
_cell.length_a   1.000
_cell.length_b   1.000
_cell.length_c   1.000
_cell.angle_alpha   90.00
_cell.angle_beta   90.00
_cell.angle_gamma   90.00
#
_symmetry.space_group_name_H-M   'P 1'
#
loop_
_entity.id
_entity.type
_entity.pdbx_description
1 polymer ?
#
loop_
_entity_poly.entity_id
_entity_poly.type
_entity_poly.pdbx_seq_one_letter_code
_entity_poly.pdbx_strand_id
1 'polypeptide(L)' 'MKMFNKWDTSDIKVSDPGLARYISLKEVIIPRSAGRHAKQQFYKSQISIVE' A
#
# COMPACT_ATOMS: atom_id res chain seq x y z
N MET A 1 10.86 4.19 -5.86
CA MET A 1 10.41 3.56 -7.14
C MET A 1 9.04 4.13 -7.42
N LYS A 2 8.86 5.06 -8.36
CA LYS A 2 7.65 5.90 -8.41
C LYS A 2 6.39 5.10 -8.77
N MET A 3 5.31 5.34 -8.03
CA MET A 3 3.98 4.79 -8.31
C MET A 3 3.50 5.30 -9.68
N PHE A 4 3.10 4.39 -10.57
CA PHE A 4 2.74 4.70 -11.98
C PHE A 4 3.80 5.50 -12.76
N ASN A 5 5.07 5.45 -12.34
CA ASN A 5 6.18 6.21 -12.91
C ASN A 5 5.96 7.75 -12.90
N LYS A 6 5.00 8.24 -12.11
CA LYS A 6 4.57 9.65 -12.07
C LYS A 6 4.49 10.21 -10.66
N TRP A 7 4.05 9.40 -9.71
CA TRP A 7 3.79 9.84 -8.34
C TRP A 7 4.84 9.29 -7.39
N ASP A 8 5.50 10.19 -6.66
CA ASP A 8 6.41 9.81 -5.58
C ASP A 8 5.60 9.70 -4.28
N THR A 9 5.68 8.55 -3.61
CA THR A 9 4.94 8.28 -2.37
C THR A 9 5.79 8.49 -1.12
N SER A 10 7.06 8.90 -1.27
CA SER A 10 8.01 9.10 -0.16
C SER A 10 7.62 10.23 0.80
N ASP A 11 6.96 11.27 0.30
CA ASP A 11 6.52 12.43 1.10
C ASP A 11 5.19 12.20 1.84
N ILE A 12 4.49 11.09 1.55
CA ILE A 12 3.19 10.82 2.15
C ILE A 12 3.40 10.15 3.50
N LYS A 13 3.13 10.88 4.58
CA LYS A 13 3.13 10.35 5.95
C LYS A 13 1.71 10.26 6.49
N VAL A 14 1.38 9.12 7.08
CA VAL A 14 0.11 8.92 7.80
C VAL A 14 0.25 9.57 9.17
N SER A 15 -0.55 10.62 9.43
CA SER A 15 -0.50 11.36 10.71
C SER A 15 -1.24 10.64 11.85
N ASP A 16 -2.11 9.69 11.53
CA ASP A 16 -2.92 8.98 12.52
C ASP A 16 -2.28 7.63 12.92
N PRO A 17 -2.01 7.40 14.23
CA PRO A 17 -1.36 6.18 14.70
C PRO A 17 -2.22 4.91 14.60
N GLY A 18 -3.55 5.04 14.54
CA GLY A 18 -4.47 3.92 14.37
C GLY A 18 -4.49 3.40 12.93
N LEU A 19 -4.47 4.31 11.97
CA LEU A 19 -4.47 4.02 10.53
C LEU A 19 -3.08 3.65 10.00
N ALA A 20 -2.00 4.10 10.64
CA ALA A 20 -0.63 3.83 10.21
C ALA A 20 -0.29 2.33 10.05
N ARG A 21 -0.98 1.45 10.79
CA ARG A 21 -0.78 -0.02 10.70
C ARG A 21 -1.57 -0.70 9.59
N TYR A 22 -2.57 -0.01 9.04
CA TYR A 22 -3.50 -0.57 8.05
C TYR A 22 -3.36 0.08 6.66
N ILE A 23 -2.70 1.22 6.58
CA ILE A 23 -2.41 1.93 5.32
C ILE A 23 -0.97 1.62 4.91
N SER A 24 -0.80 0.83 3.84
CA SER A 24 0.50 0.60 3.22
C SER A 24 0.66 1.54 2.01
N LEU A 25 1.69 2.40 2.08
CA LEU A 25 2.08 3.33 1.00
C LEU A 25 3.23 2.76 0.16
N LYS A 26 3.32 1.42 0.10
CA LYS A 26 4.40 0.73 -0.62
C LYS A 26 4.39 1.17 -2.08
N GLU A 27 5.53 1.69 -2.54
CA GLU A 27 5.67 2.14 -3.91
C GLU A 27 5.73 0.94 -4.86
N VAL A 28 4.72 0.79 -5.72
CA VAL A 28 4.65 -0.27 -6.72
C VAL A 28 4.32 0.35 -8.08
N ILE A 29 4.99 -0.06 -9.15
CA ILE A 29 4.75 0.51 -10.49
C ILE A 29 3.32 0.21 -10.95
N ILE A 30 2.84 -1.02 -10.72
CA ILE A 30 1.46 -1.45 -10.96
C ILE A 30 1.00 -2.21 -9.71
N PRO A 31 -0.02 -1.73 -8.99
CA PRO A 31 -0.59 -2.45 -7.86
C PRO A 31 -1.43 -3.62 -8.40
N ARG A 32 -0.83 -4.81 -8.52
CA ARG A 32 -1.54 -6.04 -8.92
C ARG A 32 -1.03 -7.21 -8.08
N SER A 33 -1.78 -7.60 -7.04
CA SER A 33 -1.42 -8.73 -6.18
C SER A 33 -2.08 -10.06 -6.54
N ALA A 34 -2.89 -10.11 -7.61
CA ALA A 34 -3.58 -11.32 -8.08
C ALA A 34 -4.32 -12.09 -6.95
N GLY A 35 -4.80 -11.39 -5.92
CA GLY A 35 -5.54 -11.97 -4.80
C GLY A 35 -4.71 -12.80 -3.82
N ARG A 36 -3.38 -12.77 -3.90
CA ARG A 36 -2.48 -13.59 -3.08
C ARG A 36 -2.60 -13.32 -1.57
N HIS A 37 -3.05 -12.13 -1.20
CA HIS A 37 -3.16 -11.66 0.18
C HIS A 37 -4.57 -11.80 0.78
N ALA A 38 -5.53 -12.41 0.06
CA ALA A 38 -6.91 -12.57 0.53
C ALA A 38 -7.10 -13.71 1.55
N LYS A 39 -6.15 -14.64 1.63
CA LYS A 39 -6.31 -15.92 2.34
C LYS A 39 -6.07 -15.84 3.86
N GLN A 40 -5.42 -14.79 4.35
CA GLN A 40 -5.03 -14.67 5.75
C GLN A 40 -5.53 -13.36 6.36
N GLN A 41 -6.02 -13.43 7.61
CA GLN A 41 -6.53 -12.26 8.33
C GLN A 41 -5.39 -11.23 8.49
N PHE A 42 -5.68 -9.95 8.20
CA PHE A 42 -4.73 -8.82 8.21
C PHE A 42 -3.65 -8.80 7.11
N TYR A 43 -3.68 -9.71 6.14
CA TYR A 43 -2.76 -9.60 4.99
C TYR A 43 -3.17 -8.50 4.00
N LYS A 44 -4.44 -8.07 4.03
CA LYS A 44 -4.96 -6.95 3.22
C LYS A 44 -4.29 -5.61 3.56
N SER A 45 -3.89 -5.41 4.81
CA SER A 45 -3.20 -4.20 5.28
C SER A 45 -1.76 -4.07 4.78
N GLN A 46 -1.18 -5.13 4.20
CA GLN A 46 0.15 -5.07 3.58
C GLN A 46 0.11 -4.67 2.10
N ILE A 47 -1.08 -4.66 1.51
CA ILE A 47 -1.31 -4.29 0.11
C ILE A 47 -1.34 -2.76 0.00
N SER A 48 -0.79 -2.22 -1.10
CA SER A 48 -0.89 -0.79 -1.39
C SER A 48 -2.35 -0.35 -1.42
N ILE A 49 -2.67 0.79 -0.81
CA ILE A 49 -4.07 1.29 -0.74
C ILE A 49 -4.72 1.53 -2.11
N VAL A 50 -3.93 1.63 -3.17
CA VAL A 50 -4.39 1.89 -4.54
C VAL A 50 -4.83 0.61 -5.25
N GLU A 51 -4.46 -0.56 -4.73
CA GLU A 51 -4.87 -1.85 -5.30
C GLU A 51 -6.36 -2.16 -5.13
#